data_AF-A0AAX6FSV8-F1
#
_entry.id   AF-A0AAX6FSV8-F1
#
_cell.length_a   1.000
_cell.length_b   1.000
_cell.length_c   1.000
_cell.angle_alpha   90.00
_cell.angle_beta   90.00
_cell.angle_gamma   90.00
#
_symmetry.space_group_name_H-M   'P 1'
#
loop_
_entity.id
_entity.type
_entity.pdbx_description
1 polymer ?
#
loop_
_entity_poly.entity_id
_entity_poly.type
_entity_poly.pdbx_seq_one_letter_code
_entity_poly.pdbx_strand_id
1 'polypeptide(L)'
;MALTLRSSSFFLTPIDTNKPNKSSDEFAVSVPAFPSSRPQPVCRLRATAMASSAVHHESASLERASASADGKAGRLLHALHGPHAAASSGRVPVYVMMPLDTVSPAGGGLTRAKALNASLMALRSAGVEGVMVDVWWGLVERDGPMKYNWEAYVELVQMVERHGLKLQMVMSFHQCGGNVGDSCSIPLPPWVHEEMRRNPDIMYTDRSGRRNPEYVSLGCDMLPVLKGRTPIQVYSDYMRSFRTKFNKYLGNVIVEIQVGLGPCGELRYPSYPESNGTWRFPGIGEFQCYDKYMKASLQASAIAIRQENWGKDGPHDAGNYNQFPEDTGFFRREGTWQSEYGKFFLEWYSNNLLEHGDRILAAAEGIFQGTGAILSAKVAGIHWHYRTRSHAAELTAGYYNTRQRDGYIPIAKMLAKRNVVLNFTCMEMKDEQQPGHANCSPELLVRQVKAAASTAGVELAGENALERYDESAYSQVLRTSQADAGIGLSAFTYLRMNKNLFDADNWRKFVGFVRSMSEGGRKVALPKMDSSHSDLYVGFITGKDRKQPGELAGHL
;
A
#
# COMPACT_ATOMS: atom_id res chain seq x y z
N MET A 1 -44.24 -1.26 -12.09
CA MET A 1 -44.42 0.14 -11.62
C MET A 1 -43.04 0.76 -11.46
N ALA A 2 -42.88 1.97 -12.00
CA ALA A 2 -41.74 2.90 -11.91
C ALA A 2 -40.36 2.44 -12.43
N LEU A 3 -40.22 2.51 -13.76
CA LEU A 3 -38.96 2.78 -14.47
C LEU A 3 -38.55 4.24 -14.25
N THR A 4 -37.25 4.52 -14.06
CA THR A 4 -36.68 5.85 -14.33
C THR A 4 -35.37 5.73 -15.10
N LEU A 5 -35.48 6.01 -16.40
CA LEU A 5 -34.43 6.46 -17.29
C LEU A 5 -33.90 7.83 -16.83
N ARG A 6 -32.58 8.04 -16.86
CA ARG A 6 -32.00 9.35 -17.19
C ARG A 6 -30.79 9.17 -18.09
N SER A 7 -31.04 9.45 -19.36
CA SER A 7 -30.09 9.78 -20.42
C SER A 7 -29.65 11.24 -20.24
N SER A 8 -28.36 11.52 -20.41
CA SER A 8 -27.83 12.87 -20.56
C SER A 8 -27.22 13.01 -21.95
N SER A 9 -27.96 13.66 -22.84
CA SER A 9 -27.56 14.01 -24.19
C SER A 9 -26.47 15.09 -24.17
N PHE A 10 -25.34 14.85 -24.84
CA PHE A 10 -24.38 15.90 -25.17
C PHE A 10 -24.84 16.62 -26.44
N PHE A 11 -24.96 17.94 -26.36
CA PHE A 11 -25.22 18.81 -27.49
C PHE A 11 -23.96 18.91 -28.38
N LEU A 12 -24.13 18.58 -29.66
CA LEU A 12 -23.21 18.91 -30.75
C LEU A 12 -23.60 20.26 -31.34
N THR A 13 -22.61 21.11 -31.63
CA THR A 13 -22.69 22.25 -32.57
C THR A 13 -21.32 22.44 -33.25
N PRO A 14 -21.28 23.02 -34.46
CA PRO A 14 -20.81 22.27 -35.64
C PRO A 14 -19.44 22.70 -36.17
N ILE A 15 -18.91 21.82 -37.02
CA ILE A 15 -17.79 22.06 -37.94
C ILE A 15 -18.17 23.17 -38.92
N ASP A 16 -17.26 24.13 -39.12
CA ASP A 16 -17.26 24.97 -40.31
C ASP A 16 -15.96 24.75 -41.10
N THR A 17 -16.13 24.40 -42.37
CA THR A 17 -15.11 24.07 -43.36
C THR A 17 -15.33 24.98 -44.54
N ASN A 18 -14.35 25.83 -44.90
CA ASN A 18 -14.19 26.38 -46.24
C ASN A 18 -12.76 26.93 -46.48
N LYS A 19 -11.91 26.07 -47.09
CA LYS A 19 -11.03 26.18 -48.30
C LYS A 19 -10.43 27.56 -48.75
N PRO A 20 -9.41 27.63 -49.67
CA PRO A 20 -8.69 26.56 -50.42
C PRO A 20 -7.14 26.71 -50.57
N ASN A 21 -6.53 25.60 -51.05
CA ASN A 21 -5.31 25.40 -51.87
C ASN A 21 -4.26 26.51 -52.10
N LYS A 22 -2.97 26.12 -51.98
CA LYS A 22 -1.94 26.32 -53.01
C LYS A 22 -0.76 25.35 -52.85
N SER A 23 -0.28 24.87 -54.00
CA SER A 23 0.79 23.90 -54.28
C SER A 23 2.19 24.53 -54.40
N SER A 24 3.19 23.63 -54.58
CA SER A 24 4.59 23.82 -55.05
C SER A 24 5.58 24.47 -54.07
N ASP A 25 6.85 24.08 -53.93
CA ASP A 25 7.82 23.50 -54.87
C ASP A 25 8.90 22.62 -54.18
N GLU A 26 9.53 21.78 -55.00
CA GLU A 26 10.79 21.07 -54.78
C GLU A 26 11.95 22.02 -54.42
N PHE A 27 12.98 21.54 -53.71
CA PHE A 27 14.38 21.66 -54.16
C PHE A 27 15.33 20.81 -53.29
N ALA A 28 16.40 20.36 -53.95
CA ALA A 28 17.26 19.25 -53.61
C ALA A 28 18.44 19.56 -52.66
N VAL A 29 18.95 18.46 -52.10
CA VAL A 29 20.31 18.09 -51.67
C VAL A 29 21.45 19.12 -51.88
N SER A 30 22.27 19.32 -50.84
CA SER A 30 23.70 19.64 -50.97
C SER A 30 24.49 19.15 -49.73
N VAL A 31 25.53 18.38 -50.00
CA VAL A 31 26.54 17.83 -49.07
C VAL A 31 27.62 18.88 -48.77
N PRO A 32 28.27 18.83 -47.60
CA PRO A 32 29.72 19.04 -47.58
C PRO A 32 30.45 17.88 -46.89
N ALA A 33 31.60 17.55 -47.46
CA ALA A 33 32.42 16.41 -47.12
C ALA A 33 33.73 16.83 -46.40
N PHE A 34 34.13 15.98 -45.44
CA PHE A 34 35.50 15.68 -44.94
C PHE A 34 36.23 16.70 -44.03
N PRO A 35 37.06 16.24 -43.04
CA PRO A 35 38.07 15.18 -43.21
C PRO A 35 38.15 14.07 -42.14
N SER A 36 38.77 12.98 -42.57
CA SER A 36 39.13 11.77 -41.82
C SER A 36 40.26 12.00 -40.82
N SER A 37 40.14 11.44 -39.62
CA SER A 37 41.27 11.11 -38.74
C SER A 37 41.17 9.66 -38.27
N ARG A 38 42.32 8.97 -38.32
CA ARG A 38 42.48 7.53 -38.05
C ARG A 38 42.36 7.20 -36.54
N PRO A 39 42.00 5.94 -36.19
CA PRO A 39 41.78 5.51 -34.82
C PRO A 39 43.05 5.02 -34.11
N GLN A 40 43.14 5.24 -32.80
CA GLN A 40 44.11 4.67 -31.86
C GLN A 40 43.35 4.22 -30.58
N PRO A 41 43.90 3.26 -29.80
CA PRO A 41 43.18 2.03 -29.43
C PRO A 41 42.41 2.11 -28.11
N VAL A 42 41.28 1.39 -28.06
CA VAL A 42 40.50 1.15 -26.85
C VAL A 42 41.10 -0.02 -26.07
N CYS A 43 41.42 0.24 -24.80
CA CYS A 43 41.92 -0.73 -23.84
C CYS A 43 40.86 -1.82 -23.57
N ARG A 44 41.21 -3.09 -23.83
CA ARG A 44 40.38 -4.25 -23.48
C ARG A 44 40.56 -4.57 -21.99
N LEU A 45 39.54 -4.31 -21.18
CA LEU A 45 39.42 -4.93 -19.85
C LEU A 45 38.56 -6.20 -19.95
N ARG A 46 39.20 -7.34 -19.69
CA ARG A 46 38.60 -8.66 -19.53
C ARG A 46 37.72 -8.66 -18.27
N ALA A 47 36.44 -9.01 -18.42
CA ALA A 47 35.61 -9.45 -17.31
C ALA A 47 35.87 -10.95 -17.08
N THR A 48 36.45 -11.31 -15.94
CA THR A 48 36.55 -12.69 -15.46
C THR A 48 35.25 -13.09 -14.78
N ALA A 49 34.64 -14.16 -15.28
CA ALA A 49 33.53 -14.84 -14.65
C ALA A 49 33.96 -15.42 -13.29
N MET A 50 33.25 -15.11 -12.21
CA MET A 50 33.33 -15.87 -10.96
C MET A 50 32.23 -16.92 -10.96
N ALA A 51 32.66 -18.18 -11.02
CA ALA A 51 31.85 -19.35 -10.88
C ALA A 51 31.44 -19.54 -9.40
N SER A 52 30.17 -19.86 -9.21
CA SER A 52 29.54 -20.33 -7.98
C SER A 52 30.12 -21.67 -7.53
N SER A 53 30.62 -21.76 -6.30
CA SER A 53 30.99 -23.01 -5.64
C SER A 53 29.82 -23.55 -4.82
N ALA A 54 29.26 -24.67 -5.31
CA ALA A 54 28.46 -25.60 -4.53
C ALA A 54 29.40 -26.47 -3.66
N VAL A 55 29.03 -26.73 -2.41
CA VAL A 55 29.66 -27.78 -1.61
C VAL A 55 28.58 -28.72 -1.08
N HIS A 56 28.78 -29.99 -1.39
CA HIS A 56 27.88 -31.12 -1.17
C HIS A 56 27.77 -31.50 0.31
N HIS A 57 26.58 -32.00 0.65
CA HIS A 57 26.29 -32.85 1.80
C HIS A 57 26.90 -34.25 1.55
N GLU A 58 27.66 -34.77 2.51
CA GLU A 58 27.86 -36.21 2.69
C GLU A 58 27.78 -36.57 4.17
N SER A 59 27.19 -37.73 4.45
CA SER A 59 26.91 -38.25 5.79
C SER A 59 27.56 -39.63 5.91
N ALA A 60 28.36 -39.89 6.95
CA ALA A 60 28.56 -41.24 7.52
C ALA A 60 29.33 -41.21 8.86
N SER A 61 28.57 -41.45 9.93
CA SER A 61 28.80 -42.39 11.06
C SER A 61 30.17 -42.58 11.76
N LEU A 62 30.08 -42.40 13.10
CA LEU A 62 30.56 -43.22 14.24
C LEU A 62 32.06 -43.36 14.52
N GLU A 63 32.50 -42.81 15.66
CA GLU A 63 33.12 -43.60 16.74
C GLU A 63 32.83 -42.99 18.12
N ARG A 64 32.67 -43.88 19.10
CA ARG A 64 32.39 -43.61 20.53
C ARG A 64 33.68 -43.32 21.28
N ALA A 65 33.63 -42.38 22.24
CA ALA A 65 34.36 -42.53 23.50
C ALA A 65 33.61 -41.79 24.62
N SER A 66 33.44 -42.51 25.72
CA SER A 66 32.69 -42.20 26.94
C SER A 66 33.53 -41.45 27.98
N ALA A 67 32.93 -40.51 28.73
CA ALA A 67 33.27 -40.26 30.14
C ALA A 67 32.15 -39.50 30.90
N SER A 68 31.87 -40.00 32.11
CA SER A 68 31.01 -39.57 33.25
C SER A 68 30.96 -38.06 33.55
N ALA A 69 29.82 -37.44 33.91
CA ALA A 69 28.97 -37.50 35.12
C ALA A 69 29.48 -36.65 36.33
N ASP A 70 28.50 -36.08 37.06
CA ASP A 70 28.53 -35.12 38.19
C ASP A 70 28.77 -33.63 37.84
N GLY A 71 28.09 -32.62 38.39
CA GLY A 71 27.07 -32.53 39.43
C GLY A 71 27.11 -31.15 40.11
N LYS A 72 25.94 -30.51 40.28
CA LYS A 72 25.58 -29.42 41.22
C LYS A 72 25.98 -27.94 40.97
N ALA A 73 24.89 -27.16 40.84
CA ALA A 73 24.52 -25.98 41.63
C ALA A 73 25.31 -24.65 41.53
N GLY A 74 24.62 -23.66 40.96
CA GLY A 74 24.34 -22.41 41.69
C GLY A 74 25.27 -21.22 41.44
N ARG A 75 24.86 -20.34 40.52
CA ARG A 75 24.89 -18.88 40.78
C ARG A 75 23.90 -18.16 39.85
N LEU A 76 22.78 -17.74 40.43
CA LEU A 76 22.03 -16.57 39.98
C LEU A 76 22.97 -15.35 39.92
N LEU A 77 22.72 -14.43 39.00
CA LEU A 77 22.44 -13.00 39.25
C LEU A 77 22.10 -12.31 37.90
N HIS A 78 20.83 -11.91 37.77
CA HIS A 78 20.22 -10.72 37.10
C HIS A 78 20.77 -10.21 35.74
N ALA A 79 19.97 -9.76 34.76
CA ALA A 79 18.59 -9.28 34.76
C ALA A 79 17.93 -9.47 33.37
N LEU A 80 16.65 -9.78 33.41
CA LEU A 80 15.70 -9.86 32.31
C LEU A 80 15.35 -8.46 31.77
N HIS A 81 15.32 -8.30 30.45
CA HIS A 81 14.29 -7.50 29.75
C HIS A 81 13.93 -8.28 28.47
N GLY A 82 12.99 -9.21 28.61
CA GLY A 82 12.33 -9.86 27.49
C GLY A 82 11.21 -8.98 26.91
N PRO A 83 10.84 -9.21 25.63
CA PRO A 83 9.87 -8.39 24.92
C PRO A 83 8.48 -8.52 25.52
N HIS A 84 7.73 -7.43 25.51
CA HIS A 84 6.35 -7.33 25.96
C HIS A 84 5.43 -8.29 25.19
N ALA A 85 5.28 -9.52 25.68
CA ALA A 85 4.04 -10.28 25.56
C ALA A 85 3.07 -9.73 26.61
N ALA A 86 2.39 -8.62 26.30
CA ALA A 86 1.26 -8.17 27.10
C ALA A 86 0.13 -9.18 26.92
N ALA A 87 -0.28 -9.80 28.03
CA ALA A 87 -1.45 -10.67 28.10
C ALA A 87 -2.68 -9.98 27.48
N SER A 88 -3.47 -10.78 26.78
CA SER A 88 -4.64 -10.44 25.96
C SER A 88 -5.65 -9.50 26.64
N SER A 89 -5.51 -8.20 26.43
CA SER A 89 -6.58 -7.24 26.78
C SER A 89 -7.71 -7.23 25.74
N GLY A 90 -7.58 -7.95 24.63
CA GLY A 90 -8.52 -7.94 23.50
C GLY A 90 -8.55 -6.62 22.73
N ARG A 91 -7.96 -5.54 23.27
CA ARG A 91 -7.88 -4.21 22.67
C ARG A 91 -7.11 -4.25 21.36
N VAL A 92 -7.69 -3.66 20.31
CA VAL A 92 -7.03 -3.38 19.04
C VAL A 92 -6.95 -1.86 18.86
N PRO A 93 -5.75 -1.24 18.81
CA PRO A 93 -5.61 0.19 18.59
C PRO A 93 -6.14 0.58 17.21
N VAL A 94 -6.88 1.69 17.17
CA VAL A 94 -7.42 2.25 15.92
C VAL A 94 -6.59 3.46 15.52
N TYR A 95 -6.11 3.44 14.28
CA TYR A 95 -5.50 4.58 13.60
C TYR A 95 -6.45 5.10 12.51
N VAL A 96 -6.26 6.34 12.06
CA VAL A 96 -7.03 6.91 10.96
C VAL A 96 -6.10 7.47 9.89
N MET A 97 -6.29 7.07 8.63
CA MET A 97 -5.55 7.65 7.52
C MET A 97 -5.90 9.13 7.35
N MET A 98 -4.88 9.97 7.22
CA MET A 98 -5.03 11.40 6.96
C MET A 98 -5.46 11.67 5.51
N PRO A 99 -5.96 12.85 5.12
CA PRO A 99 -6.18 13.18 3.70
C PRO A 99 -4.92 12.98 2.84
N LEU A 100 -5.07 12.52 1.59
CA LEU A 100 -3.95 12.26 0.68
C LEU A 100 -3.08 13.52 0.42
N ASP A 101 -3.73 14.68 0.40
CA ASP A 101 -3.13 16.00 0.18
C ASP A 101 -2.73 16.71 1.49
N THR A 102 -2.56 15.97 2.61
CA THR A 102 -2.16 16.54 3.91
C THR A 102 -0.96 17.48 3.79
N VAL A 103 0.04 17.09 3.00
CA VAL A 103 1.10 18.00 2.53
C VAL A 103 0.74 18.47 1.13
N SER A 104 0.77 19.80 0.93
CA SER A 104 0.34 20.44 -0.32
C SER A 104 1.13 19.93 -1.54
N PRO A 105 0.44 19.46 -2.60
CA PRO A 105 1.09 19.12 -3.87
C PRO A 105 1.77 20.32 -4.55
N ALA A 106 1.28 21.54 -4.30
CA ALA A 106 1.90 22.78 -4.78
C ALA A 106 3.21 23.11 -4.02
N GLY A 107 3.52 22.36 -2.96
CA GLY A 107 4.64 22.59 -2.05
C GLY A 107 4.32 23.54 -0.90
N GLY A 108 5.23 23.64 0.06
CA GLY A 108 5.29 24.76 1.01
C GLY A 108 4.51 24.64 2.32
N GLY A 109 3.88 23.51 2.66
CA GLY A 109 3.28 23.31 3.98
C GLY A 109 2.10 22.34 4.04
N LEU A 110 1.39 22.36 5.16
CA LEU A 110 0.21 21.53 5.41
C LEU A 110 -1.06 22.12 4.80
N THR A 111 -1.82 21.29 4.10
CA THR A 111 -3.12 21.67 3.55
C THR A 111 -4.13 21.83 4.69
N ARG A 112 -4.81 22.99 4.73
CA ARG A 112 -5.85 23.30 5.71
C ARG A 112 -5.41 23.05 7.16
N ALA A 113 -4.19 23.44 7.52
CA ALA A 113 -3.56 23.18 8.83
C ALA A 113 -4.47 23.42 10.06
N LYS A 114 -5.29 24.49 10.07
CA LYS A 114 -6.24 24.76 11.16
C LYS A 114 -7.34 23.69 11.28
N ALA A 115 -7.94 23.30 10.16
CA ALA A 115 -8.96 22.26 10.13
C ALA A 115 -8.37 20.89 10.46
N LEU A 116 -7.15 20.62 9.98
CA LEU A 116 -6.40 19.43 10.33
C LEU A 116 -6.15 19.35 11.85
N ASN A 117 -5.68 20.43 12.46
CA ASN A 117 -5.46 20.51 13.91
C ASN A 117 -6.74 20.23 14.70
N ALA A 118 -7.89 20.78 14.28
CA ALA A 118 -9.19 20.50 14.91
C ALA A 118 -9.61 19.03 14.73
N SER A 119 -9.34 18.45 13.56
CA SER A 119 -9.64 17.04 13.26
C SER A 119 -8.82 16.10 14.15
N LEU A 120 -7.51 16.38 14.35
CA LEU A 120 -6.65 15.61 15.25
C LEU A 120 -7.15 15.66 16.71
N MET A 121 -7.59 16.82 17.18
CA MET A 121 -8.18 16.97 18.51
C MET A 121 -9.47 16.14 18.66
N ALA A 122 -10.33 16.14 17.63
CA ALA A 122 -11.54 15.33 17.63
C ALA A 122 -11.23 13.83 17.65
N LEU A 123 -10.29 13.36 16.82
CA LEU A 123 -9.84 11.96 16.81
C LEU A 123 -9.28 11.53 18.16
N ARG A 124 -8.44 12.36 18.79
CA ARG A 124 -7.93 12.08 20.14
C ARG A 124 -9.06 11.92 21.16
N SER A 125 -10.05 12.82 21.10
CA SER A 125 -11.23 12.78 21.99
C SER A 125 -12.11 11.55 21.75
N ALA A 126 -12.12 10.99 20.54
CA ALA A 126 -12.82 9.75 20.20
C ALA A 126 -12.12 8.48 20.70
N GLY A 127 -10.90 8.58 21.24
CA GLY A 127 -10.11 7.43 21.70
C GLY A 127 -9.25 6.77 20.61
N VAL A 128 -9.05 7.46 19.48
CA VAL A 128 -8.13 7.02 18.42
C VAL A 128 -6.69 7.03 18.95
N GLU A 129 -5.91 5.99 18.62
CA GLU A 129 -4.52 5.82 19.06
C GLU A 129 -3.58 6.76 18.31
N GLY A 130 -3.79 6.88 16.99
CA GLY A 130 -2.94 7.68 16.13
C GLY A 130 -3.51 7.90 14.74
N VAL A 131 -2.67 8.44 13.86
CA VAL A 131 -3.01 8.66 12.46
C VAL A 131 -1.94 8.08 11.54
N MET A 132 -2.33 7.75 10.31
CA MET A 132 -1.44 7.28 9.26
C MET A 132 -1.31 8.33 8.16
N VAL A 133 -0.09 8.61 7.70
CA VAL A 133 0.17 9.60 6.64
C VAL A 133 1.14 9.08 5.60
N ASP A 134 0.83 9.37 4.33
CA ASP A 134 1.73 9.15 3.20
C ASP A 134 2.87 10.17 3.19
N VAL A 135 4.10 9.67 3.17
CA VAL A 135 5.33 10.45 3.03
C VAL A 135 5.79 10.38 1.59
N TRP A 136 5.25 11.27 0.76
CA TRP A 136 5.36 11.21 -0.68
C TRP A 136 6.79 11.47 -1.16
N TRP A 137 7.36 10.49 -1.86
CA TRP A 137 8.68 10.63 -2.47
C TRP A 137 8.74 11.83 -3.42
N GLY A 138 7.72 12.00 -4.26
CA GLY A 138 7.60 13.10 -5.22
C GLY A 138 7.52 14.51 -4.63
N LEU A 139 7.13 14.64 -3.36
CA LEU A 139 7.14 15.93 -2.66
C LEU A 139 8.47 16.19 -1.95
N VAL A 140 9.01 15.15 -1.30
CA VAL A 140 10.19 15.30 -0.44
C VAL A 140 11.47 15.40 -1.27
N GLU A 141 11.67 14.55 -2.29
CA GLU A 141 12.89 14.57 -3.13
C GLU A 141 12.61 15.25 -4.49
N ARG A 142 11.73 16.26 -4.50
CA ARG A 142 11.24 16.92 -5.72
C ARG A 142 12.35 17.65 -6.49
N ASP A 143 13.21 18.36 -5.77
CA ASP A 143 14.13 19.36 -6.36
C ASP A 143 15.44 18.73 -6.91
N GLY A 144 15.55 17.40 -6.84
CA GLY A 144 16.62 16.61 -7.44
C GLY A 144 17.12 15.48 -6.54
N PRO A 145 18.00 14.61 -7.07
CA PRO A 145 18.60 13.52 -6.32
C PRO A 145 19.21 13.98 -4.99
N MET A 146 18.83 13.33 -3.89
CA MET A 146 19.26 13.57 -2.52
C MET A 146 18.96 14.97 -1.95
N LYS A 147 18.06 15.73 -2.59
CA LYS A 147 17.59 17.02 -2.08
C LYS A 147 16.25 16.85 -1.39
N TYR A 148 16.31 16.50 -0.09
CA TYR A 148 15.12 16.18 0.70
C TYR A 148 14.58 17.41 1.43
N ASN A 149 13.30 17.72 1.22
CA ASN A 149 12.57 18.72 1.99
C ASN A 149 11.55 18.06 2.93
N TRP A 150 11.84 18.11 4.22
CA TRP A 150 11.03 17.48 5.26
C TRP A 150 10.16 18.46 6.05
N GLU A 151 10.19 19.77 5.76
CA GLU A 151 9.70 20.81 6.66
C GLU A 151 8.18 20.69 6.96
N ALA A 152 7.36 20.41 5.95
CA ALA A 152 5.92 20.19 6.16
C ALA A 152 5.65 18.94 7.03
N TYR A 153 6.41 17.86 6.85
CA TYR A 153 6.28 16.65 7.67
C TYR A 153 6.78 16.88 9.10
N VAL A 154 7.78 17.74 9.32
CA VAL A 154 8.20 18.17 10.66
C VAL A 154 7.07 18.93 11.37
N GLU A 155 6.43 19.87 10.67
CA GLU A 155 5.27 20.60 11.21
C GLU A 155 4.15 19.63 11.60
N LEU A 156 3.87 18.63 10.74
CA LEU A 156 2.86 17.61 10.99
C LEU A 156 3.19 16.76 12.22
N VAL A 157 4.42 16.23 12.32
CA VAL A 157 4.84 15.39 13.44
C VAL A 157 4.72 16.16 14.76
N GLN A 158 5.11 17.44 14.79
CA GLN A 158 4.93 18.29 15.95
C GLN A 158 3.46 18.55 16.28
N MET A 159 2.60 18.72 15.26
CA MET A 159 1.17 18.89 15.46
C MET A 159 0.54 17.65 16.08
N VAL A 160 0.89 16.47 15.59
CA VAL A 160 0.39 15.18 16.10
C VAL A 160 0.90 14.91 17.53
N GLU A 161 2.17 15.18 17.79
CA GLU A 161 2.77 15.08 19.13
C GLU A 161 2.03 15.94 20.16
N ARG A 162 1.69 17.19 19.83
CA ARG A 162 0.95 18.11 20.72
C ARG A 162 -0.43 17.58 21.12
N HIS A 163 -1.06 16.77 20.27
CA HIS A 163 -2.36 16.14 20.57
C HIS A 163 -2.21 14.77 21.26
N GLY A 164 -0.98 14.31 21.52
CA GLY A 164 -0.72 13.02 22.18
C GLY A 164 -1.15 11.81 21.34
N LEU A 165 -1.19 11.96 20.02
CA LEU A 165 -1.49 10.91 19.06
C LEU A 165 -0.20 10.27 18.53
N LYS A 166 -0.28 9.01 18.09
CA LYS A 166 0.81 8.30 17.42
C LYS A 166 0.77 8.48 15.90
N LEU A 167 1.90 8.20 15.24
CA LEU A 167 2.07 8.30 13.79
C LEU A 167 2.55 6.99 13.18
N GLN A 168 1.82 6.54 12.17
CA GLN A 168 2.27 5.56 11.18
C GLN A 168 2.67 6.34 9.91
N MET A 169 3.93 6.27 9.51
CA MET A 169 4.44 7.05 8.37
C MET A 169 4.78 6.12 7.20
N VAL A 170 4.11 6.30 6.08
CA VAL A 170 4.28 5.46 4.89
C VAL A 170 5.39 6.03 4.01
N MET A 171 6.43 5.25 3.71
CA MET A 171 7.45 5.62 2.73
C MET A 171 6.86 5.43 1.33
N SER A 172 6.15 6.45 0.84
CA SER A 172 5.32 6.37 -0.36
C SER A 172 6.15 6.61 -1.62
N PHE A 173 6.86 5.56 -2.07
CA PHE A 173 7.67 5.51 -3.30
C PHE A 173 6.84 5.37 -4.59
N HIS A 174 5.55 5.68 -4.52
CA HIS A 174 4.59 5.53 -5.61
C HIS A 174 3.86 6.86 -5.86
N GLN A 175 3.23 6.99 -7.01
CA GLN A 175 2.35 8.12 -7.34
C GLN A 175 1.02 8.02 -6.58
N CYS A 176 0.52 9.16 -6.09
CA CYS A 176 -0.89 9.35 -5.74
C CYS A 176 -1.65 9.79 -6.99
N GLY A 177 -2.82 9.21 -7.27
CA GLY A 177 -3.66 9.56 -8.40
C GLY A 177 -3.70 8.45 -9.43
N GLY A 178 -4.93 8.07 -9.83
CA GLY A 178 -5.16 7.07 -10.87
C GLY A 178 -5.66 5.72 -10.37
N ASN A 179 -5.77 5.54 -9.05
CA ASN A 179 -6.40 4.39 -8.39
C ASN A 179 -7.71 4.80 -7.67
N VAL A 180 -8.48 3.80 -7.22
CA VAL A 180 -9.74 4.00 -6.49
C VAL A 180 -9.50 4.87 -5.25
N GLY A 181 -10.27 5.96 -5.12
CA GLY A 181 -10.24 6.81 -3.93
C GLY A 181 -9.17 7.91 -3.94
N ASP A 182 -8.33 7.98 -4.97
CA ASP A 182 -7.34 9.06 -5.08
C ASP A 182 -8.02 10.39 -5.42
N SER A 183 -7.97 11.34 -4.47
CA SER A 183 -8.54 12.68 -4.62
C SER A 183 -7.53 13.73 -5.07
N CYS A 184 -6.24 13.39 -5.17
CA CYS A 184 -5.18 14.29 -5.62
C CYS A 184 -4.19 13.55 -6.52
N SER A 185 -3.35 14.33 -7.22
CA SER A 185 -2.28 13.81 -8.08
C SER A 185 -0.93 14.26 -7.57
N ILE A 186 -0.14 13.30 -7.09
CA ILE A 186 1.23 13.50 -6.61
C ILE A 186 2.11 12.50 -7.36
N PRO A 187 2.79 12.92 -8.45
CA PRO A 187 3.64 12.04 -9.23
C PRO A 187 4.91 11.64 -8.48
N LEU A 188 5.69 10.72 -9.05
CA LEU A 188 7.08 10.49 -8.64
C LEU A 188 7.91 11.77 -8.84
N PRO A 189 9.12 11.89 -8.26
CA PRO A 189 9.92 13.09 -8.45
C PRO A 189 10.15 13.43 -9.94
N PRO A 190 10.13 14.72 -10.33
CA PRO A 190 10.31 15.12 -11.72
C PRO A 190 11.57 14.54 -12.38
N TRP A 191 12.67 14.46 -11.63
CA TRP A 191 13.93 13.90 -12.12
C TRP A 191 13.88 12.39 -12.39
N VAL A 192 12.94 11.65 -11.77
CA VAL A 192 12.68 10.23 -12.05
C VAL A 192 11.88 10.11 -13.35
N HIS A 193 10.88 10.96 -13.55
CA HIS A 193 10.14 11.02 -14.81
C HIS A 193 11.04 11.39 -16.00
N GLU A 194 12.07 12.20 -15.80
CA GLU A 194 13.10 12.42 -16.83
C GLU A 194 13.81 11.12 -17.22
N GLU A 195 14.20 10.28 -16.26
CA GLU A 195 14.82 8.98 -16.53
C GLU A 195 13.84 8.01 -17.19
N MET A 196 12.58 7.98 -16.75
CA MET A 196 11.51 7.19 -17.39
C MET A 196 11.26 7.61 -18.84
N ARG A 197 11.33 8.91 -19.17
CA ARG A 197 11.22 9.38 -20.56
C ARG A 197 12.42 8.98 -21.42
N ARG A 198 13.63 8.98 -20.83
CA ARG A 198 14.86 8.55 -21.51
C ARG A 198 14.89 7.03 -21.72
N ASN A 199 14.34 6.28 -20.77
CA ASN A 199 14.30 4.83 -20.77
C ASN A 199 12.94 4.34 -20.25
N PRO A 200 11.95 4.16 -21.15
CA PRO A 200 10.60 3.76 -20.76
C PRO A 200 10.50 2.39 -20.08
N ASP A 201 11.49 1.52 -20.23
CA ASP A 201 11.53 0.21 -19.56
C ASP A 201 11.79 0.28 -18.06
N ILE A 202 11.99 1.47 -17.50
CA ILE A 202 11.99 1.68 -16.04
C ILE A 202 10.57 1.51 -15.47
N MET A 203 9.53 1.62 -16.30
CA MET A 203 8.13 1.48 -15.89
C MET A 203 7.62 0.05 -16.08
N TYR A 204 6.74 -0.40 -15.19
CA TYR A 204 5.97 -1.62 -15.41
C TYR A 204 5.21 -1.54 -16.75
N THR A 205 5.14 -2.68 -17.43
CA THR A 205 4.66 -2.72 -18.81
C THR A 205 3.77 -3.93 -19.05
N ASP A 206 2.60 -3.68 -19.63
CA ASP A 206 1.65 -4.73 -20.04
C ASP A 206 2.04 -5.36 -21.40
N ARG A 207 1.31 -6.40 -21.80
CA ARG A 207 1.60 -7.13 -23.05
C ARG A 207 1.46 -6.23 -24.30
N SER A 208 0.59 -5.23 -24.22
CA SER A 208 0.34 -4.27 -25.31
C SER A 208 1.39 -3.15 -25.36
N GLY A 209 2.36 -3.14 -24.45
CA GLY A 209 3.42 -2.15 -24.37
C GLY A 209 3.01 -0.87 -23.63
N ARG A 210 1.85 -0.84 -22.96
CA ARG A 210 1.42 0.29 -22.13
C ARG A 210 2.35 0.39 -20.92
N ARG A 211 2.84 1.60 -20.65
CA ARG A 211 3.74 1.88 -19.53
C ARG A 211 2.96 2.47 -18.36
N ASN A 212 3.19 1.95 -17.15
CA ASN A 212 2.62 2.50 -15.93
C ASN A 212 3.69 3.33 -15.17
N PRO A 213 3.52 4.67 -15.08
CA PRO A 213 4.48 5.56 -14.44
C PRO A 213 4.37 5.63 -12.90
N GLU A 214 3.42 4.90 -12.29
CA GLU A 214 3.11 5.01 -10.86
C GLU A 214 4.26 4.55 -9.95
N TYR A 215 5.08 3.61 -10.41
CA TYR A 215 6.17 3.02 -9.66
C TYR A 215 7.29 2.52 -10.61
N VAL A 216 8.52 2.43 -10.10
CA VAL A 216 9.66 1.89 -10.86
C VAL A 216 9.58 0.36 -10.89
N SER A 217 9.63 -0.25 -12.07
CA SER A 217 9.59 -1.71 -12.25
C SER A 217 10.66 -2.40 -11.40
N LEU A 218 10.27 -3.46 -10.68
CA LEU A 218 11.20 -4.27 -9.87
C LEU A 218 12.31 -4.93 -10.71
N GLY A 219 12.14 -5.05 -12.03
CA GLY A 219 13.21 -5.49 -12.93
C GLY A 219 14.44 -4.56 -12.90
N CYS A 220 14.28 -3.33 -12.40
CA CYS A 220 15.33 -2.34 -12.25
C CYS A 220 15.99 -2.31 -10.87
N ASP A 221 15.50 -3.05 -9.86
CA ASP A 221 15.90 -2.96 -8.45
C ASP A 221 17.41 -2.80 -8.21
N MET A 222 18.20 -3.57 -8.96
CA MET A 222 19.66 -3.69 -8.82
C MET A 222 20.44 -2.98 -9.94
N LEU A 223 19.76 -2.23 -10.82
CA LEU A 223 20.36 -1.56 -11.97
C LEU A 223 20.45 -0.05 -11.75
N PRO A 224 21.57 0.61 -12.08
CA PRO A 224 21.80 2.03 -11.79
C PRO A 224 21.06 2.96 -12.76
N VAL A 225 19.74 2.82 -12.87
CA VAL A 225 18.88 3.51 -13.85
C VAL A 225 18.37 4.87 -13.40
N LEU A 226 18.67 5.28 -12.15
CA LEU A 226 18.20 6.54 -11.56
C LEU A 226 19.37 7.48 -11.27
N LYS A 227 19.84 8.19 -12.30
CA LYS A 227 21.01 9.10 -12.24
C LYS A 227 22.26 8.42 -11.65
N GLY A 228 22.50 7.16 -12.03
CA GLY A 228 23.64 6.37 -11.56
C GLY A 228 23.42 5.59 -10.26
N ARG A 229 22.25 5.71 -9.62
CA ARG A 229 21.84 4.90 -8.46
C ARG A 229 20.82 3.84 -8.85
N THR A 230 20.78 2.74 -8.11
CA THR A 230 19.69 1.76 -8.23
C THR A 230 18.44 2.23 -7.49
N PRO A 231 17.23 1.76 -7.85
CA PRO A 231 16.00 2.03 -7.09
C PRO A 231 16.15 1.71 -5.60
N ILE A 232 16.72 0.55 -5.24
CA ILE A 232 16.97 0.19 -3.83
C ILE A 232 17.89 1.20 -3.13
N GLN A 233 18.94 1.71 -3.81
CA GLN A 233 19.80 2.75 -3.24
C GLN A 233 19.03 4.06 -3.01
N VAL A 234 18.21 4.47 -3.97
CA VAL A 234 17.36 5.68 -3.85
C VAL A 234 16.40 5.56 -2.66
N TYR A 235 15.69 4.43 -2.53
CA TYR A 235 14.78 4.19 -1.41
C TYR A 235 15.53 4.15 -0.07
N SER A 236 16.72 3.53 -0.06
CA SER A 236 17.58 3.48 1.12
C SER A 236 18.05 4.88 1.55
N ASP A 237 18.49 5.72 0.61
CA ASP A 237 18.96 7.07 0.90
C ASP A 237 17.82 7.95 1.44
N TYR A 238 16.63 7.81 0.87
CA TYR A 238 15.41 8.45 1.35
C TYR A 238 15.10 8.06 2.81
N MET A 239 15.06 6.75 3.09
CA MET A 239 14.80 6.24 4.44
C MET A 239 15.89 6.66 5.44
N ARG A 240 17.16 6.71 5.05
CA ARG A 240 18.25 7.23 5.89
C ARG A 240 18.05 8.71 6.21
N SER A 241 17.73 9.53 5.20
CA SER A 241 17.46 10.96 5.41
C SER A 241 16.27 11.17 6.35
N PHE A 242 15.19 10.40 6.16
CA PHE A 242 14.04 10.39 7.04
C PHE A 242 14.44 10.05 8.48
N ARG A 243 15.16 8.93 8.68
CA ARG A 243 15.65 8.53 10.01
C ARG A 243 16.45 9.64 10.67
N THR A 244 17.41 10.24 9.97
CA THR A 244 18.22 11.32 10.50
C THR A 244 17.36 12.52 10.91
N LYS A 245 16.41 12.95 10.06
CA LYS A 245 15.56 14.11 10.34
C LYS A 245 14.62 13.88 11.52
N PHE A 246 14.05 12.69 11.63
CA PHE A 246 13.01 12.35 12.61
C PHE A 246 13.51 11.54 13.81
N ASN A 247 14.83 11.40 14.00
CA ASN A 247 15.44 10.53 15.01
C ASN A 247 14.83 10.69 16.41
N LYS A 248 14.55 11.92 16.85
CA LYS A 248 13.96 12.20 18.17
C LYS A 248 12.50 11.78 18.35
N TYR A 249 11.80 11.48 17.25
CA TYR A 249 10.39 11.10 17.23
C TYR A 249 10.16 9.61 17.03
N LEU A 250 11.16 8.88 16.48
CA LEU A 250 11.07 7.44 16.22
C LEU A 250 10.95 6.64 17.51
N GLY A 251 10.07 5.64 17.52
CA GLY A 251 9.76 4.80 18.68
C GLY A 251 8.92 5.50 19.75
N ASN A 252 8.65 6.81 19.59
CA ASN A 252 7.78 7.56 20.47
C ASN A 252 6.53 8.07 19.75
N VAL A 253 6.65 9.17 18.99
CA VAL A 253 5.52 9.73 18.23
C VAL A 253 5.33 8.92 16.96
N ILE A 254 6.42 8.67 16.23
CA ILE A 254 6.42 7.83 15.03
C ILE A 254 6.66 6.40 15.50
N VAL A 255 5.58 5.64 15.57
CA VAL A 255 5.59 4.27 16.10
C VAL A 255 5.80 3.23 15.01
N GLU A 256 5.50 3.57 13.76
CA GLU A 256 5.53 2.63 12.64
C GLU A 256 5.99 3.33 11.36
N ILE A 257 6.84 2.61 10.61
CA ILE A 257 7.24 2.95 9.25
C ILE A 257 6.69 1.88 8.30
N GLN A 258 5.67 2.23 7.53
CA GLN A 258 5.18 1.35 6.48
C GLN A 258 6.01 1.56 5.22
N VAL A 259 6.68 0.53 4.73
CA VAL A 259 7.53 0.63 3.56
C VAL A 259 6.69 0.39 2.30
N GLY A 260 6.63 1.37 1.40
CA GLY A 260 5.94 1.20 0.11
C GLY A 260 6.72 0.27 -0.81
N LEU A 261 6.04 -0.74 -1.37
CA LEU A 261 6.68 -1.81 -2.16
C LEU A 261 6.12 -1.94 -3.59
N GLY A 262 5.41 -0.91 -4.06
CA GLY A 262 4.74 -0.96 -5.35
C GLY A 262 3.62 0.08 -5.47
N PRO A 263 2.73 -0.07 -6.48
CA PRO A 263 1.56 0.79 -6.67
C PRO A 263 0.68 0.83 -5.43
N CYS A 264 0.14 2.01 -5.11
CA CYS A 264 -0.54 2.31 -3.82
C CYS A 264 0.26 1.96 -2.56
N GLY A 265 1.58 1.78 -2.66
CA GLY A 265 2.45 1.34 -1.57
C GLY A 265 2.37 -0.17 -1.28
N GLU A 266 1.60 -0.91 -2.07
CA GLU A 266 1.32 -2.33 -1.86
C GLU A 266 2.39 -3.20 -2.54
N LEU A 267 2.75 -4.32 -1.90
CA LEU A 267 3.60 -5.34 -2.52
C LEU A 267 2.78 -6.08 -3.59
N ARG A 268 2.74 -5.56 -4.81
CA ARG A 268 2.10 -6.18 -5.98
C ARG A 268 2.56 -5.53 -7.28
N TYR A 269 2.15 -6.11 -8.39
CA TYR A 269 2.21 -5.47 -9.70
C TYR A 269 0.99 -4.55 -9.94
N PRO A 270 1.08 -3.56 -10.85
CA PRO A 270 -0.05 -2.71 -11.21
C PRO A 270 -0.98 -3.39 -12.22
N SER A 271 -1.57 -4.53 -11.86
CA SER A 271 -2.35 -5.37 -12.79
C SER A 271 -3.80 -4.89 -13.04
N TYR A 272 -4.30 -3.96 -12.23
CA TYR A 272 -5.67 -3.41 -12.33
C TYR A 272 -5.70 -1.86 -12.31
N PRO A 273 -4.97 -1.17 -13.20
CA PRO A 273 -4.96 0.30 -13.21
C PRO A 273 -6.31 0.84 -13.71
N GLU A 274 -7.02 1.62 -12.89
CA GLU A 274 -8.33 2.20 -13.26
C GLU A 274 -8.21 3.39 -14.21
N SER A 275 -7.05 4.03 -14.22
CA SER A 275 -6.76 5.21 -15.03
C SER A 275 -7.20 5.03 -16.49
N ASN A 276 -7.92 6.03 -17.00
CA ASN A 276 -8.47 6.07 -18.36
C ASN A 276 -9.40 4.90 -18.71
N GLY A 277 -10.00 4.24 -17.70
CA GLY A 277 -10.91 3.11 -17.90
C GLY A 277 -10.22 1.84 -18.41
N THR A 278 -8.90 1.74 -18.21
CA THR A 278 -8.06 0.61 -18.63
C THR A 278 -8.57 -0.70 -18.04
N TRP A 279 -8.77 -0.71 -16.73
CA TRP A 279 -9.38 -1.81 -16.00
C TRP A 279 -10.64 -1.34 -15.28
N ARG A 280 -11.57 -2.26 -15.07
CA ARG A 280 -12.81 -2.08 -14.32
C ARG A 280 -13.09 -3.34 -13.51
N PHE A 281 -13.53 -3.17 -12.28
CA PHE A 281 -14.00 -4.28 -11.48
C PHE A 281 -15.15 -5.02 -12.19
N PRO A 282 -15.16 -6.37 -12.24
CA PRO A 282 -14.24 -7.30 -11.60
C PRO A 282 -13.25 -7.95 -12.60
N GLY A 283 -12.67 -7.24 -13.57
CA GLY A 283 -11.80 -7.85 -14.58
C GLY A 283 -10.57 -8.57 -14.02
N ILE A 284 -10.04 -9.56 -14.76
CA ILE A 284 -8.87 -10.36 -14.35
C ILE A 284 -7.55 -9.57 -14.21
N GLY A 285 -7.46 -8.38 -14.80
CA GLY A 285 -6.20 -7.63 -14.87
C GLY A 285 -5.23 -8.18 -15.94
N GLU A 286 -4.00 -7.68 -15.97
CA GLU A 286 -2.95 -8.19 -16.88
C GLU A 286 -1.60 -8.31 -16.18
N PHE A 287 -0.80 -9.29 -16.58
CA PHE A 287 0.61 -9.40 -16.18
C PHE A 287 1.41 -8.17 -16.62
N GLN A 288 2.24 -7.64 -15.72
CA GLN A 288 2.97 -6.37 -15.89
C GLN A 288 4.49 -6.55 -16.05
N CYS A 289 4.92 -7.63 -16.71
CA CYS A 289 6.32 -8.04 -16.80
C CYS A 289 6.96 -7.87 -18.18
N TYR A 290 6.41 -7.00 -19.04
CA TYR A 290 6.84 -6.88 -20.44
C TYR A 290 7.87 -5.77 -20.67
N ASP A 291 8.37 -5.13 -19.63
CA ASP A 291 9.55 -4.26 -19.74
C ASP A 291 10.80 -5.10 -20.06
N LYS A 292 11.79 -4.50 -20.72
CA LYS A 292 12.95 -5.28 -21.20
C LYS A 292 13.73 -5.97 -20.08
N TYR A 293 13.72 -5.44 -18.86
CA TYR A 293 14.48 -5.99 -17.74
C TYR A 293 13.80 -7.24 -17.19
N MET A 294 12.50 -7.17 -17.00
CA MET A 294 11.67 -8.33 -16.63
C MET A 294 11.71 -9.41 -17.71
N LYS A 295 11.61 -9.05 -18.99
CA LYS A 295 11.76 -10.02 -20.09
C LYS A 295 13.12 -10.70 -20.11
N ALA A 296 14.20 -9.95 -19.87
CA ALA A 296 15.54 -10.52 -19.77
C ALA A 296 15.68 -11.48 -18.56
N SER A 297 15.08 -11.13 -17.41
CA SER A 297 15.01 -12.01 -16.23
C SER A 297 14.25 -13.31 -16.54
N LEU A 298 13.08 -13.22 -17.16
CA LEU A 298 12.27 -14.38 -17.57
C LEU A 298 13.06 -15.31 -18.51
N GLN A 299 13.71 -14.74 -19.53
CA GLN A 299 14.55 -15.49 -20.47
C GLN A 299 15.69 -16.22 -19.74
N ALA A 300 16.37 -15.54 -18.81
CA ALA A 300 17.45 -16.13 -18.04
C ALA A 300 16.95 -17.29 -17.15
N SER A 301 15.81 -17.13 -16.48
CA SER A 301 15.19 -18.20 -15.68
C SER A 301 14.80 -19.42 -16.51
N ALA A 302 14.30 -19.20 -17.73
CA ALA A 302 13.92 -20.29 -18.63
C ALA A 302 15.15 -21.06 -19.17
N ILE A 303 16.23 -20.35 -19.51
CA ILE A 303 17.51 -20.96 -19.90
C ILE A 303 18.08 -21.81 -18.76
N ALA A 304 18.01 -21.34 -17.52
CA ALA A 304 18.53 -22.05 -16.36
C ALA A 304 17.90 -23.43 -16.14
N ILE A 305 16.62 -23.60 -16.52
CA ILE A 305 15.91 -24.89 -16.46
C ILE A 305 15.89 -25.64 -17.80
N ARG A 306 16.69 -25.21 -18.79
CA ARG A 306 16.78 -25.78 -20.14
C ARG A 306 15.45 -25.78 -20.92
N GLN A 307 14.58 -24.82 -20.62
CA GLN A 307 13.30 -24.59 -21.31
C GLN A 307 13.31 -23.22 -22.00
N GLU A 308 14.34 -22.94 -22.82
CA GLU A 308 14.57 -21.61 -23.41
C GLU A 308 13.33 -21.02 -24.11
N ASN A 309 12.50 -21.85 -24.74
CA ASN A 309 11.28 -21.42 -25.42
C ASN A 309 10.24 -20.79 -24.47
N TRP A 310 10.25 -21.14 -23.17
CA TRP A 310 9.34 -20.59 -22.17
C TRP A 310 9.69 -19.14 -21.79
N GLY A 311 10.93 -18.73 -22.04
CA GLY A 311 11.44 -17.41 -21.64
C GLY A 311 11.25 -16.31 -22.68
N LYS A 312 10.86 -16.68 -23.92
CA LYS A 312 10.85 -15.77 -25.08
C LYS A 312 9.90 -14.58 -24.89
N ASP A 313 8.77 -14.80 -24.23
CA ASP A 313 7.81 -13.77 -23.87
C ASP A 313 6.92 -14.23 -22.71
N GLY A 314 6.14 -13.30 -22.15
CA GLY A 314 5.08 -13.64 -21.20
C GLY A 314 3.93 -14.44 -21.83
N PRO A 315 2.95 -14.90 -21.02
CA PRO A 315 1.82 -15.68 -21.49
C PRO A 315 1.03 -14.97 -22.60
N HIS A 316 0.84 -15.67 -23.73
CA HIS A 316 0.18 -15.11 -24.91
C HIS A 316 -1.35 -15.26 -24.89
N ASP A 317 -1.87 -16.13 -24.03
CA ASP A 317 -3.28 -16.53 -23.94
C ASP A 317 -3.95 -16.05 -22.63
N ALA A 318 -3.32 -15.12 -21.91
CA ALA A 318 -3.81 -14.53 -20.66
C ALA A 318 -4.99 -13.55 -20.82
N GLY A 319 -5.36 -13.22 -22.06
CA GLY A 319 -6.45 -12.27 -22.32
C GLY A 319 -6.03 -10.83 -22.06
N ASN A 320 -7.01 -9.99 -21.68
CA ASN A 320 -6.84 -8.58 -21.35
C ASN A 320 -7.53 -8.19 -20.04
N TYR A 321 -7.28 -6.96 -19.59
CA TYR A 321 -7.71 -6.42 -18.28
C TYR A 321 -9.14 -6.76 -17.85
N ASN A 322 -10.12 -6.65 -18.74
CA ASN A 322 -11.55 -6.68 -18.39
C ASN A 322 -12.25 -8.01 -18.68
N GLN A 323 -11.51 -9.04 -19.10
CA GLN A 323 -12.07 -10.36 -19.34
C GLN A 323 -12.33 -11.12 -18.05
N PHE A 324 -13.13 -12.19 -18.13
CA PHE A 324 -13.29 -13.15 -17.05
C PHE A 324 -12.34 -14.34 -17.26
N PRO A 325 -12.00 -15.09 -16.20
CA PRO A 325 -11.05 -16.20 -16.30
C PRO A 325 -11.42 -17.22 -17.39
N GLU A 326 -12.71 -17.58 -17.51
CA GLU A 326 -13.21 -18.57 -18.46
C GLU A 326 -13.16 -18.10 -19.93
N ASP A 327 -12.99 -16.79 -20.18
CA ASP A 327 -12.85 -16.23 -21.53
C ASP A 327 -11.40 -16.32 -22.07
N THR A 328 -10.47 -16.82 -21.25
CA THR A 328 -9.03 -16.84 -21.57
C THR A 328 -8.50 -18.25 -21.71
N GLY A 329 -7.47 -18.43 -22.55
CA GLY A 329 -6.76 -19.72 -22.62
C GLY A 329 -5.98 -19.98 -21.33
N PHE A 330 -5.42 -18.92 -20.74
CA PHE A 330 -4.53 -19.06 -19.60
C PHE A 330 -5.26 -19.35 -18.30
N PHE A 331 -6.37 -18.67 -17.97
CA PHE A 331 -6.99 -18.71 -16.63
C PHE A 331 -8.26 -19.55 -16.51
N ARG A 332 -8.82 -20.06 -17.62
CA ARG A 332 -10.00 -20.94 -17.59
C ARG A 332 -9.75 -22.17 -16.73
N ARG A 333 -10.83 -22.86 -16.34
CA ARG A 333 -10.77 -23.97 -15.36
C ARG A 333 -9.63 -24.97 -15.58
N GLU A 334 -9.38 -25.41 -16.82
CA GLU A 334 -8.28 -26.30 -17.22
C GLU A 334 -7.31 -25.58 -18.19
N GLY A 335 -6.98 -24.33 -17.87
CA GLY A 335 -6.15 -23.45 -18.69
C GLY A 335 -4.64 -23.62 -18.48
N THR A 336 -3.88 -22.83 -19.23
CA THR A 336 -2.41 -22.86 -19.24
C THR A 336 -1.78 -22.64 -17.86
N TRP A 337 -2.47 -21.95 -16.94
CA TRP A 337 -2.03 -21.74 -15.55
C TRP A 337 -1.67 -23.03 -14.80
N GLN A 338 -2.27 -24.18 -15.15
CA GLN A 338 -1.97 -25.49 -14.55
C GLN A 338 -0.85 -26.27 -15.27
N SER A 339 -0.48 -25.85 -16.48
CA SER A 339 0.58 -26.51 -17.23
C SER A 339 1.96 -26.30 -16.58
N GLU A 340 2.95 -27.09 -16.97
CA GLU A 340 4.32 -26.91 -16.48
C GLU A 340 4.88 -25.52 -16.83
N TYR A 341 4.55 -24.98 -18.01
CA TYR A 341 4.88 -23.60 -18.39
C TYR A 341 4.18 -22.58 -17.47
N GLY A 342 2.87 -22.76 -17.23
CA GLY A 342 2.09 -21.86 -16.38
C GLY A 342 2.63 -21.80 -14.96
N LYS A 343 2.95 -22.97 -14.38
CA LYS A 343 3.59 -23.05 -13.06
C LYS A 343 4.94 -22.36 -13.05
N PHE A 344 5.82 -22.64 -14.03
CA PHE A 344 7.11 -21.97 -14.15
C PHE A 344 6.97 -20.44 -14.20
N PHE A 345 6.08 -19.94 -15.06
CA PHE A 345 5.89 -18.50 -15.22
C PHE A 345 5.33 -17.85 -13.94
N LEU A 346 4.33 -18.46 -13.31
CA LEU A 346 3.71 -17.93 -12.09
C LEU A 346 4.66 -18.00 -10.88
N GLU A 347 5.50 -19.05 -10.78
CA GLU A 347 6.58 -19.13 -9.78
C GLU A 347 7.60 -18.01 -10.00
N TRP A 348 8.11 -17.85 -11.22
CA TRP A 348 9.02 -16.76 -11.55
C TRP A 348 8.39 -15.39 -11.21
N TYR A 349 7.17 -15.13 -11.68
CA TYR A 349 6.53 -13.83 -11.54
C TYR A 349 6.28 -13.44 -10.07
N SER A 350 5.79 -14.39 -9.27
CA SER A 350 5.56 -14.18 -7.83
C SER A 350 6.86 -14.16 -7.02
N ASN A 351 7.87 -14.96 -7.38
CA ASN A 351 9.18 -14.93 -6.69
C ASN A 351 9.91 -13.61 -6.91
N ASN A 352 9.85 -13.01 -8.11
CA ASN A 352 10.42 -11.68 -8.34
C ASN A 352 9.81 -10.62 -7.40
N LEU A 353 8.50 -10.72 -7.11
CA LEU A 353 7.83 -9.85 -6.15
C LEU A 353 8.28 -10.12 -4.71
N LEU A 354 8.43 -11.39 -4.31
CA LEU A 354 8.97 -11.76 -3.00
C LEU A 354 10.40 -11.24 -2.78
N GLU A 355 11.26 -11.37 -3.78
CA GLU A 355 12.63 -10.88 -3.72
C GLU A 355 12.69 -9.35 -3.68
N HIS A 356 11.82 -8.66 -4.43
CA HIS A 356 11.68 -7.21 -4.37
C HIS A 356 11.37 -6.75 -2.94
N GLY A 357 10.35 -7.36 -2.33
CA GLY A 357 9.99 -7.12 -0.93
C GLY A 357 11.15 -7.40 0.02
N ASP A 358 11.79 -8.57 -0.08
CA ASP A 358 12.89 -8.97 0.81
C ASP A 358 14.09 -8.00 0.72
N ARG A 359 14.46 -7.53 -0.48
CA ARG A 359 15.59 -6.61 -0.67
C ARG A 359 15.34 -5.23 -0.08
N ILE A 360 14.15 -4.65 -0.33
CA ILE A 360 13.82 -3.32 0.19
C ILE A 360 13.63 -3.38 1.71
N LEU A 361 12.94 -4.39 2.21
CA LEU A 361 12.72 -4.56 3.65
C LEU A 361 14.00 -4.89 4.41
N ALA A 362 14.96 -5.60 3.81
CA ALA A 362 16.30 -5.77 4.38
C ALA A 362 17.01 -4.41 4.58
N ALA A 363 16.91 -3.52 3.59
CA ALA A 363 17.48 -2.18 3.70
C ALA A 363 16.77 -1.36 4.78
N ALA A 364 15.43 -1.40 4.82
CA ALA A 364 14.63 -0.71 5.84
C ALA A 364 14.95 -1.23 7.26
N GLU A 365 15.04 -2.55 7.44
CA GLU A 365 15.42 -3.22 8.69
C GLU A 365 16.76 -2.67 9.19
N GLY A 366 17.81 -2.72 8.36
CA GLY A 366 19.12 -2.21 8.74
C GLY A 366 19.15 -0.69 9.01
N ILE A 367 18.29 0.09 8.35
CA ILE A 367 18.20 1.54 8.56
C ILE A 367 17.50 1.86 9.87
N PHE A 368 16.37 1.23 10.18
CA PHE A 368 15.51 1.58 11.33
C PHE A 368 15.77 0.73 12.58
N GLN A 369 16.70 -0.23 12.52
CA GLN A 369 17.10 -1.02 13.67
C GLN A 369 17.50 -0.13 14.86
N GLY A 370 16.98 -0.46 16.05
CA GLY A 370 17.28 0.24 17.30
C GLY A 370 16.57 1.59 17.47
N THR A 371 15.68 1.99 16.55
CA THR A 371 14.91 3.23 16.67
C THR A 371 13.63 3.09 17.51
N GLY A 372 13.19 1.86 17.76
CA GLY A 372 11.94 1.56 18.47
C GLY A 372 10.67 1.67 17.61
N ALA A 373 10.75 2.20 16.40
CA ALA A 373 9.65 2.15 15.44
C ALA A 373 9.57 0.74 14.80
N ILE A 374 8.35 0.22 14.65
CA ILE A 374 8.11 -1.04 13.95
C ILE A 374 8.10 -0.82 12.44
N LEU A 375 8.41 -1.86 11.68
CA LEU A 375 8.27 -1.86 10.23
C LEU A 375 7.00 -2.59 9.83
N SER A 376 6.30 -2.09 8.81
CA SER A 376 5.17 -2.78 8.20
C SER A 376 5.25 -2.75 6.67
N ALA A 377 4.55 -3.67 6.03
CA ALA A 377 4.42 -3.74 4.58
C ALA A 377 2.97 -4.10 4.23
N LYS A 378 2.46 -3.45 3.18
CA LYS A 378 1.06 -3.59 2.77
C LYS A 378 0.90 -4.65 1.68
N VAL A 379 -0.08 -5.52 1.84
CA VAL A 379 -0.49 -6.53 0.86
C VAL A 379 -1.96 -6.29 0.49
N ALA A 380 -2.27 -6.30 -0.81
CA ALA A 380 -3.59 -5.95 -1.32
C ALA A 380 -4.59 -7.11 -1.17
N GLY A 381 -5.82 -6.79 -0.75
CA GLY A 381 -6.95 -7.71 -0.72
C GLY A 381 -7.63 -7.87 -2.08
N ILE A 382 -7.09 -8.74 -2.93
CA ILE A 382 -7.65 -9.00 -4.27
C ILE A 382 -8.73 -10.08 -4.18
N HIS A 383 -9.94 -9.63 -3.87
CA HIS A 383 -11.03 -10.53 -3.48
C HIS A 383 -11.89 -11.02 -4.66
N TRP A 384 -11.79 -10.43 -5.85
CA TRP A 384 -12.53 -10.88 -7.04
C TRP A 384 -11.86 -12.07 -7.71
N HIS A 385 -12.68 -12.93 -8.32
CA HIS A 385 -12.28 -14.23 -8.87
C HIS A 385 -11.67 -15.22 -7.88
N TYR A 386 -11.60 -14.90 -6.58
CA TYR A 386 -11.12 -15.79 -5.52
C TYR A 386 -11.86 -17.15 -5.49
N ARG A 387 -13.14 -17.19 -5.87
CA ARG A 387 -13.91 -18.44 -5.93
C ARG A 387 -13.68 -19.28 -7.19
N THR A 388 -12.92 -18.77 -8.16
CA THR A 388 -12.53 -19.54 -9.35
C THR A 388 -11.36 -20.48 -9.02
N ARG A 389 -10.98 -21.40 -9.90
CA ARG A 389 -9.83 -22.28 -9.62
C ARG A 389 -8.48 -21.59 -9.76
N SER A 390 -8.39 -20.70 -10.75
CA SER A 390 -7.16 -20.01 -11.12
C SER A 390 -6.88 -18.79 -10.26
N HIS A 391 -7.90 -18.17 -9.64
CA HIS A 391 -7.71 -16.93 -8.86
C HIS A 391 -7.05 -15.83 -9.72
N ALA A 392 -7.48 -15.70 -10.97
CA ALA A 392 -6.76 -14.93 -12.01
C ALA A 392 -6.30 -13.52 -11.60
N ALA A 393 -7.12 -12.79 -10.84
CA ALA A 393 -6.77 -11.45 -10.38
C ALA A 393 -5.61 -11.43 -9.37
N GLU A 394 -5.55 -12.42 -8.47
CA GLU A 394 -4.43 -12.61 -7.55
C GLU A 394 -3.17 -12.95 -8.35
N LEU A 395 -3.29 -13.85 -9.33
CA LEU A 395 -2.16 -14.26 -10.19
C LEU A 395 -1.57 -13.08 -10.97
N THR A 396 -2.40 -12.26 -11.62
CA THR A 396 -1.91 -11.10 -12.39
C THR A 396 -1.27 -10.05 -11.51
N ALA A 397 -1.70 -9.92 -10.25
CA ALA A 397 -1.08 -9.01 -9.28
C ALA A 397 0.22 -9.55 -8.67
N GLY A 398 0.61 -10.79 -8.98
CA GLY A 398 1.83 -11.43 -8.48
C GLY A 398 1.63 -12.31 -7.25
N TYR A 399 0.40 -12.46 -6.75
CA TYR A 399 0.08 -13.42 -5.71
C TYR A 399 -0.22 -14.76 -6.36
N TYR A 400 0.74 -15.69 -6.31
CA TYR A 400 0.51 -17.05 -6.83
C TYR A 400 -0.35 -17.88 -5.88
N ASN A 401 -1.55 -17.38 -5.58
CA ASN A 401 -2.60 -18.05 -4.86
C ASN A 401 -3.50 -18.75 -5.89
N THR A 402 -3.86 -19.99 -5.62
CA THR A 402 -4.86 -20.74 -6.40
C THR A 402 -5.67 -21.59 -5.44
N ARG A 403 -6.69 -22.28 -5.94
CA ARG A 403 -7.48 -23.19 -5.11
C ARG A 403 -6.64 -24.28 -4.40
N GLN A 404 -5.47 -24.62 -4.92
CA GLN A 404 -4.62 -25.70 -4.40
C GLN A 404 -3.27 -25.22 -3.84
N ARG A 405 -2.95 -23.93 -3.97
CA ARG A 405 -1.66 -23.36 -3.56
C ARG A 405 -1.91 -22.09 -2.78
N ASP A 406 -1.39 -22.03 -1.56
CA ASP A 406 -1.41 -20.81 -0.76
C ASP A 406 -0.33 -19.83 -1.23
N GLY A 407 -0.76 -18.72 -1.83
CA GLY A 407 0.12 -17.65 -2.29
C GLY A 407 0.61 -16.70 -1.20
N TYR A 408 -0.04 -16.70 -0.04
CA TYR A 408 0.19 -15.74 1.04
C TYR A 408 1.19 -16.26 2.09
N ILE A 409 1.31 -17.58 2.28
CA ILE A 409 2.32 -18.17 3.18
C ILE A 409 3.75 -17.71 2.85
N PRO A 410 4.23 -17.71 1.58
CA PRO A 410 5.56 -17.22 1.25
C PRO A 410 5.76 -15.72 1.59
N ILE A 411 4.73 -14.90 1.37
CA ILE A 411 4.76 -13.47 1.70
C ILE A 411 4.88 -13.30 3.23
N ALA A 412 4.01 -13.98 3.98
CA ALA A 412 4.01 -13.94 5.44
C ALA A 412 5.36 -14.40 6.03
N LYS A 413 5.97 -15.46 5.47
CA LYS A 413 7.31 -15.92 5.87
C LYS A 413 8.41 -14.91 5.56
N MET A 414 8.35 -14.25 4.41
CA MET A 414 9.31 -13.20 4.05
C MET A 414 9.21 -12.02 5.03
N LEU A 415 8.00 -11.59 5.37
CA LEU A 415 7.77 -10.52 6.35
C LEU A 415 8.21 -10.93 7.76
N ALA A 416 7.89 -12.16 8.20
CA ALA A 416 8.35 -12.70 9.49
C ALA A 416 9.88 -12.71 9.60
N LYS A 417 10.58 -13.15 8.55
CA LYS A 417 12.05 -13.17 8.47
C LYS A 417 12.65 -11.77 8.68
N ARG A 418 11.94 -10.72 8.27
CA ARG A 418 12.38 -9.31 8.36
C ARG A 418 11.84 -8.58 9.59
N ASN A 419 11.09 -9.27 10.45
CA ASN A 419 10.38 -8.68 11.58
C ASN A 419 9.49 -7.49 11.14
N VAL A 420 8.76 -7.66 10.04
CA VAL A 420 7.89 -6.66 9.43
C VAL A 420 6.44 -7.11 9.62
N VAL A 421 5.58 -6.22 10.12
CA VAL A 421 4.14 -6.45 10.26
C VAL A 421 3.48 -6.56 8.89
N LEU A 422 2.63 -7.56 8.70
CA LEU A 422 1.79 -7.70 7.52
C LEU A 422 0.57 -6.80 7.70
N ASN A 423 0.43 -5.75 6.89
CA ASN A 423 -0.77 -4.93 6.84
C ASN A 423 -1.64 -5.37 5.65
N PHE A 424 -2.92 -5.69 5.89
CA PHE A 424 -3.82 -6.25 4.87
C PHE A 424 -5.15 -5.47 4.78
N THR A 425 -5.77 -5.46 3.61
CA THR A 425 -7.02 -4.71 3.37
C THR A 425 -8.27 -5.61 3.39
N CYS A 426 -9.45 -5.04 3.08
CA CYS A 426 -10.75 -5.72 2.97
C CYS A 426 -11.35 -6.21 4.30
N MET A 427 -10.89 -5.69 5.44
CA MET A 427 -11.34 -6.14 6.77
C MET A 427 -12.83 -5.87 7.03
N GLU A 428 -13.43 -4.94 6.29
CA GLU A 428 -14.83 -4.51 6.38
C GLU A 428 -15.78 -5.22 5.42
N MET A 429 -15.24 -5.90 4.41
CA MET A 429 -16.02 -6.46 3.32
C MET A 429 -16.69 -7.78 3.70
N LYS A 430 -17.87 -8.02 3.10
CA LYS A 430 -18.61 -9.28 3.21
C LYS A 430 -18.89 -9.87 1.85
N ASP A 431 -18.96 -11.20 1.78
CA ASP A 431 -19.26 -11.92 0.55
C ASP A 431 -20.66 -11.59 0.01
N GLU A 432 -21.65 -11.40 0.90
CA GLU A 432 -23.03 -11.05 0.55
C GLU A 432 -23.20 -9.68 -0.12
N GLN A 433 -22.19 -8.80 0.02
CA GLN A 433 -22.19 -7.46 -0.58
C GLN A 433 -21.57 -7.43 -1.98
N GLN A 434 -21.01 -8.56 -2.43
CA GLN A 434 -20.30 -8.64 -3.70
C GLN A 434 -21.23 -9.13 -4.82
N PRO A 435 -21.04 -8.64 -6.07
CA PRO A 435 -21.85 -9.11 -7.19
C PRO A 435 -21.52 -10.58 -7.53
N GLY A 436 -22.56 -11.40 -7.73
CA GLY A 436 -22.38 -12.85 -7.93
C GLY A 436 -21.48 -13.22 -9.12
N HIS A 437 -21.51 -12.44 -10.20
CA HIS A 437 -20.69 -12.70 -11.40
C HIS A 437 -19.19 -12.50 -11.15
N ALA A 438 -18.80 -11.69 -10.17
CA ALA A 438 -17.39 -11.39 -9.88
C ALA A 438 -16.66 -12.55 -9.18
N ASN A 439 -17.39 -13.57 -8.70
CA ASN A 439 -16.83 -14.71 -7.97
C ASN A 439 -15.97 -14.28 -6.77
N CYS A 440 -16.39 -13.21 -6.08
CA CYS A 440 -15.65 -12.65 -4.96
C CYS A 440 -15.76 -13.51 -3.70
N SER A 441 -14.73 -13.45 -2.85
CA SER A 441 -14.84 -13.87 -1.45
C SER A 441 -13.83 -13.16 -0.55
N PRO A 442 -14.05 -11.87 -0.21
CA PRO A 442 -13.20 -11.17 0.74
C PRO A 442 -13.12 -11.87 2.11
N GLU A 443 -14.19 -12.53 2.56
CA GLU A 443 -14.18 -13.19 3.88
C GLU A 443 -13.30 -14.44 3.91
N LEU A 444 -13.30 -15.25 2.84
CA LEU A 444 -12.39 -16.40 2.74
C LEU A 444 -10.95 -15.93 2.55
N LEU A 445 -10.73 -14.90 1.73
CA LEU A 445 -9.41 -14.30 1.51
C LEU A 445 -8.80 -13.82 2.83
N VAL A 446 -9.52 -13.01 3.61
CA VAL A 446 -9.04 -12.52 4.91
C VAL A 446 -8.75 -13.67 5.87
N ARG A 447 -9.60 -14.71 5.91
CA ARG A 447 -9.33 -15.91 6.73
C ARG A 447 -8.05 -16.62 6.29
N GLN A 448 -7.81 -16.74 4.99
CA GLN A 448 -6.59 -17.35 4.46
C GLN A 448 -5.34 -16.56 4.86
N VAL A 449 -5.36 -15.23 4.71
CA VAL A 449 -4.23 -14.38 5.09
C VAL A 449 -3.98 -14.44 6.60
N LYS A 450 -5.02 -14.46 7.43
CA LYS A 450 -4.89 -14.69 8.88
C LYS A 450 -4.22 -16.03 9.19
N ALA A 451 -4.63 -17.11 8.52
CA ALA A 451 -4.00 -18.42 8.70
C ALA A 451 -2.54 -18.43 8.26
N ALA A 452 -2.21 -17.78 7.13
CA ALA A 452 -0.84 -17.63 6.65
C ALA A 452 0.03 -16.83 7.62
N ALA A 453 -0.50 -15.71 8.15
CA ALA A 453 0.19 -14.88 9.14
C ALA A 453 0.46 -15.65 10.43
N SER A 454 -0.56 -16.33 10.96
CA SER A 454 -0.45 -17.21 12.14
C SER A 454 0.58 -18.31 11.93
N THR A 455 0.56 -18.98 10.77
CA THR A 455 1.52 -20.05 10.42
C THR A 455 2.96 -19.54 10.33
N ALA A 456 3.17 -18.32 9.83
CA ALA A 456 4.49 -17.71 9.71
C ALA A 456 4.97 -17.04 11.02
N GLY A 457 4.08 -16.84 12.00
CA GLY A 457 4.39 -16.09 13.22
C GLY A 457 4.60 -14.59 12.97
N VAL A 458 4.02 -14.03 11.91
CA VAL A 458 4.07 -12.59 11.62
C VAL A 458 2.86 -11.89 12.20
N GLU A 459 3.06 -10.70 12.77
CA GLU A 459 1.97 -9.85 13.22
C GLU A 459 1.11 -9.38 12.04
N LEU A 460 -0.18 -9.21 12.29
CA LEU A 460 -1.16 -8.81 11.28
C LEU A 460 -1.87 -7.52 11.70
N ALA A 461 -1.73 -6.47 10.89
CA ALA A 461 -2.55 -5.26 10.95
C ALA A 461 -3.59 -5.26 9.82
N GLY A 462 -4.61 -4.41 9.95
CA GLY A 462 -5.72 -4.38 9.00
C GLY A 462 -6.21 -2.99 8.61
N GLU A 463 -6.76 -2.90 7.41
CA GLU A 463 -7.40 -1.70 6.85
C GLU A 463 -8.75 -2.04 6.22
N ASN A 464 -9.69 -1.09 6.23
CA ASN A 464 -10.82 -1.17 5.30
C ASN A 464 -10.36 -0.79 3.89
N ALA A 465 -10.84 -1.52 2.88
CA ALA A 465 -10.49 -1.25 1.49
C ALA A 465 -11.25 -0.04 0.91
N LEU A 466 -12.52 0.13 1.29
CA LEU A 466 -13.39 1.21 0.82
C LEU A 466 -13.88 2.09 1.98
N GLU A 467 -14.16 3.37 1.70
CA GLU A 467 -14.77 4.27 2.68
C GLU A 467 -16.17 3.79 3.09
N ARG A 468 -16.37 3.51 4.38
CA ARG A 468 -17.62 2.95 4.92
C ARG A 468 -17.97 3.56 6.28
N TYR A 469 -19.22 3.99 6.43
CA TYR A 469 -19.71 4.68 7.65
C TYR A 469 -20.89 3.95 8.32
N ASP A 470 -21.16 2.72 7.91
CA ASP A 470 -22.28 1.92 8.39
C ASP A 470 -21.87 0.85 9.41
N GLU A 471 -22.80 0.53 10.31
CA GLU A 471 -22.62 -0.45 11.38
C GLU A 471 -22.27 -1.86 10.87
N SER A 472 -22.70 -2.22 9.66
CA SER A 472 -22.37 -3.53 9.09
C SER A 472 -20.89 -3.64 8.78
N ALA A 473 -20.27 -2.59 8.23
CA ALA A 473 -18.83 -2.55 7.99
C ALA A 473 -18.04 -2.58 9.31
N TYR A 474 -18.39 -1.72 10.28
CA TYR A 474 -17.74 -1.69 11.59
C TYR A 474 -17.85 -3.03 12.34
N SER A 475 -19.02 -3.66 12.30
CA SER A 475 -19.23 -4.98 12.91
C SER A 475 -18.40 -6.08 12.24
N GLN A 476 -18.20 -5.99 10.93
CA GLN A 476 -17.33 -6.92 10.21
C GLN A 476 -15.87 -6.74 10.62
N VAL A 477 -15.38 -5.49 10.68
CA VAL A 477 -14.02 -5.20 11.15
C VAL A 477 -13.79 -5.73 12.56
N LEU A 478 -14.74 -5.52 13.49
CA LEU A 478 -14.66 -6.05 14.85
C LEU A 478 -14.57 -7.59 14.89
N ARG A 479 -15.32 -8.29 14.03
CA ARG A 479 -15.22 -9.75 13.93
C ARG A 479 -13.86 -10.17 13.37
N THR A 480 -13.41 -9.48 12.33
CA THR A 480 -12.13 -9.76 11.68
C THR A 480 -10.95 -9.46 12.61
N SER A 481 -11.09 -8.50 13.53
CA SER A 481 -10.03 -8.11 14.46
C SER A 481 -9.77 -9.14 15.57
N GLN A 482 -10.74 -10.00 15.85
CA GLN A 482 -10.67 -11.02 16.90
C GLN A 482 -9.75 -12.19 16.53
N ALA A 483 -9.22 -12.87 17.55
CA ALA A 483 -8.28 -13.98 17.39
C ALA A 483 -8.93 -15.34 17.10
N ASP A 484 -10.24 -15.38 16.80
CA ASP A 484 -11.02 -16.62 16.59
C ASP A 484 -10.48 -17.51 15.44
N ALA A 485 -9.65 -16.95 14.56
CA ALA A 485 -8.95 -17.65 13.48
C ALA A 485 -7.42 -17.80 13.74
N GLY A 486 -7.01 -17.88 15.00
CA GLY A 486 -5.63 -18.15 15.42
C GLY A 486 -4.76 -16.90 15.66
N ILE A 487 -5.03 -15.80 14.93
CA ILE A 487 -4.36 -14.51 15.13
C ILE A 487 -5.38 -13.37 15.13
N GLY A 488 -5.26 -12.43 16.07
CA GLY A 488 -6.02 -11.19 16.11
C GLY A 488 -5.24 -10.06 15.42
N LEU A 489 -5.90 -8.94 15.13
CA LEU A 489 -5.20 -7.78 14.58
C LEU A 489 -4.38 -7.07 15.66
N SER A 490 -3.12 -6.72 15.35
CA SER A 490 -2.27 -5.91 16.22
C SER A 490 -2.64 -4.42 16.17
N ALA A 491 -3.19 -3.96 15.03
CA ALA A 491 -3.74 -2.63 14.84
C ALA A 491 -4.78 -2.64 13.71
N PHE A 492 -5.66 -1.64 13.70
CA PHE A 492 -6.55 -1.36 12.59
C PHE A 492 -6.45 0.10 12.14
N THR A 493 -6.26 0.34 10.86
CA THR A 493 -6.15 1.69 10.28
C THR A 493 -7.36 1.98 9.38
N TYR A 494 -8.16 2.97 9.78
CA TYR A 494 -9.40 3.34 9.10
C TYR A 494 -9.13 4.30 7.92
N LEU A 495 -9.63 3.93 6.74
CA LEU A 495 -9.62 4.72 5.51
C LEU A 495 -10.99 5.43 5.35
N ARG A 496 -11.08 6.76 5.38
CA ARG A 496 -10.06 7.80 5.63
C ARG A 496 -10.68 8.96 6.42
N MET A 497 -9.85 9.78 7.05
CA MET A 497 -10.24 11.09 7.55
C MET A 497 -10.63 12.02 6.39
N ASN A 498 -11.91 12.36 6.32
CA ASN A 498 -12.47 13.31 5.36
C ASN A 498 -13.68 14.02 5.99
N LYS A 499 -14.34 14.90 5.23
CA LYS A 499 -15.52 15.64 5.73
C LYS A 499 -16.65 14.69 6.17
N ASN A 500 -16.92 13.63 5.39
CA ASN A 500 -18.02 12.72 5.63
C ASN A 500 -17.85 11.93 6.94
N LEU A 501 -16.60 11.64 7.36
CA LEU A 501 -16.32 11.02 8.66
C LEU A 501 -16.83 11.88 9.83
N PHE A 502 -16.74 13.21 9.70
CA PHE A 502 -17.13 14.16 10.74
C PHE A 502 -18.59 14.60 10.66
N ASP A 503 -19.38 14.08 9.71
CA ASP A 503 -20.83 14.28 9.74
C ASP A 503 -21.41 13.63 11.01
N ALA A 504 -22.36 14.31 11.66
CA ALA A 504 -22.77 13.99 13.04
C ALA A 504 -23.12 12.50 13.28
N ASP A 505 -23.88 11.88 12.37
CA ASP A 505 -24.24 10.48 12.48
C ASP A 505 -23.08 9.52 12.22
N ASN A 506 -22.22 9.83 11.24
CA ASN A 506 -21.06 9.01 10.92
C ASN A 506 -20.05 9.07 12.06
N TRP A 507 -19.80 10.27 12.59
CA TRP A 507 -18.92 10.48 13.72
C TRP A 507 -19.38 9.72 14.96
N ARG A 508 -20.68 9.76 15.29
CA ARG A 508 -21.25 8.99 16.42
C ARG A 508 -21.00 7.49 16.29
N LYS A 509 -21.22 6.91 15.10
CA LYS A 509 -20.98 5.48 14.83
C LYS A 509 -19.49 5.16 14.90
N PHE A 510 -18.65 6.00 14.32
CA PHE A 510 -17.19 5.85 14.36
C PHE A 510 -16.64 5.86 15.78
N VAL A 511 -17.10 6.78 16.64
CA VAL A 511 -16.74 6.80 18.08
C VAL A 511 -17.17 5.51 18.78
N GLY A 512 -18.37 5.00 18.49
CA GLY A 512 -18.85 3.72 19.00
C GLY A 512 -17.99 2.54 18.54
N PHE A 513 -17.55 2.55 17.29
CA PHE A 513 -16.62 1.57 16.72
C PHE A 513 -15.25 1.61 17.40
N VAL A 514 -14.63 2.79 17.54
CA VAL A 514 -13.34 2.97 18.22
C VAL A 514 -13.40 2.45 19.66
N ARG A 515 -14.48 2.78 20.39
CA ARG A 515 -14.70 2.25 21.75
C ARG A 515 -14.78 0.72 21.75
N SER A 516 -15.55 0.14 20.83
CA SER A 516 -15.70 -1.32 20.72
C SER A 516 -14.38 -2.03 20.43
N MET A 517 -13.53 -1.44 19.58
CA MET A 517 -12.18 -1.96 19.30
C MET A 517 -11.29 -1.92 20.55
N SER A 518 -11.42 -0.88 21.38
CA SER A 518 -10.68 -0.74 22.63
C SER A 518 -11.11 -1.71 23.74
N GLU A 519 -12.36 -2.15 23.73
CA GLU A 519 -12.97 -3.07 24.71
C GLU A 519 -12.91 -4.55 24.28
N GLY A 520 -12.19 -4.85 23.18
CA GLY A 520 -12.03 -6.20 22.64
C GLY A 520 -13.28 -6.78 21.98
N GLY A 521 -14.12 -5.93 21.39
CA GLY A 521 -15.32 -6.33 20.67
C GLY A 521 -16.43 -6.90 21.56
N ARG A 522 -16.29 -6.84 22.89
CA ARG A 522 -17.38 -7.13 23.81
C ARG A 522 -18.35 -5.95 23.71
N LYS A 523 -19.53 -6.19 23.15
CA LYS A 523 -20.64 -5.25 23.27
C LYS A 523 -20.94 -5.06 24.76
N VAL A 524 -20.40 -4.02 25.38
CA VAL A 524 -21.13 -3.39 26.49
C VAL A 524 -22.32 -2.75 25.79
N ALA A 525 -23.47 -3.43 25.87
CA ALA A 525 -24.73 -2.82 25.47
C ALA A 525 -24.78 -1.44 26.12
N LEU A 526 -24.88 -0.38 25.32
CA LEU A 526 -25.19 0.95 25.85
C LEU A 526 -26.39 0.77 26.78
N PRO A 527 -26.31 1.20 28.05
CA PRO A 527 -27.46 1.18 28.93
C PRO A 527 -28.61 1.88 28.20
N LYS A 528 -29.70 1.15 27.96
CA LYS A 528 -31.00 1.76 27.64
C LYS A 528 -31.45 2.49 28.89
N MET A 529 -30.93 3.68 29.13
CA MET A 529 -31.51 4.76 29.93
C MET A 529 -30.49 5.89 30.05
N ASP A 530 -30.55 6.82 29.11
CA ASP A 530 -30.62 8.24 29.49
C ASP A 530 -31.54 8.95 28.49
N SER A 531 -32.82 8.65 28.62
CA SER A 531 -33.90 9.49 28.09
C SER A 531 -34.54 10.31 29.21
N SER A 532 -33.84 10.48 30.34
CA SER A 532 -34.24 11.47 31.33
C SER A 532 -33.79 12.84 30.82
N HIS A 533 -34.77 13.65 30.46
CA HIS A 533 -34.63 15.09 30.33
C HIS A 533 -33.75 15.62 31.47
N SER A 534 -32.58 16.14 31.13
CA SER A 534 -31.84 17.01 32.02
C SER A 534 -32.61 18.33 32.09
N ASP A 535 -33.35 18.52 33.18
CA ASP A 535 -33.85 19.85 33.58
C ASP A 535 -32.67 20.72 33.99
N LEU A 536 -31.92 21.19 32.99
CA LEU A 536 -30.95 22.26 33.16
C LEU A 536 -31.73 23.58 33.09
N TYR A 537 -32.15 24.06 34.26
CA TYR A 537 -32.71 25.40 34.41
C TYR A 537 -31.63 26.44 34.08
N VAL A 538 -31.68 27.02 32.88
CA VAL A 538 -30.91 28.20 32.51
C VAL A 538 -31.70 29.43 32.95
N GLY A 539 -31.33 30.00 34.09
CA GLY A 539 -31.89 31.25 34.58
C GLY A 539 -31.55 32.41 33.62
N PHE A 540 -32.56 32.93 32.93
CA PHE A 540 -32.44 34.20 32.22
C PHE A 540 -32.49 35.36 33.22
N ILE A 541 -31.35 36.04 33.40
CA ILE A 541 -31.33 37.37 34.02
C ILE A 541 -31.83 38.37 32.99
N THR A 542 -33.11 38.72 33.04
CA THR A 542 -33.62 39.92 32.36
C THR A 542 -33.53 41.10 33.31
N GLY A 543 -32.54 41.97 33.09
CA GLY A 543 -32.49 43.30 33.68
C GLY A 543 -33.72 44.10 33.29
N LYS A 544 -34.41 44.66 34.29
CA LYS A 544 -35.49 45.64 34.12
C LYS A 544 -35.12 46.89 34.88
N ASP A 545 -34.48 47.82 34.19
CA ASP A 545 -34.62 49.24 34.46
C ASP A 545 -36.05 49.64 34.09
N ARG A 546 -36.86 50.06 35.08
CA ARG A 546 -38.05 50.87 34.83
C ARG A 546 -38.15 51.98 35.87
N LYS A 547 -37.90 53.18 35.37
CA LYS A 547 -38.19 54.49 35.97
C LYS A 547 -39.65 54.59 36.43
N GLN A 548 -39.84 55.17 37.62
CA GLN A 548 -41.11 55.72 38.07
C GLN A 548 -41.49 56.97 37.27
N PRO A 549 -42.79 57.25 37.14
CA PRO A 549 -43.24 58.64 37.20
C PRO A 549 -44.44 58.83 38.13
N GLY A 550 -44.27 59.74 39.09
CA GLY A 550 -45.12 60.93 39.31
C GLY A 550 -46.57 60.76 39.72
N GLU A 551 -46.86 61.11 40.97
CA GLU A 551 -48.15 61.64 41.43
C GLU A 551 -48.53 62.92 40.67
N LEU A 552 -49.81 63.08 40.34
CA LEU A 552 -50.55 64.35 40.40
C LEU A 552 -52.05 64.09 40.32
N ALA A 553 -52.78 64.74 41.22
CA ALA A 553 -54.19 64.60 41.53
C ALA A 553 -55.12 65.43 40.63
N GLY A 554 -56.42 65.14 40.70
CA GLY A 554 -57.44 66.19 40.76
C GLY A 554 -58.59 66.14 39.75
N HIS A 555 -59.78 65.88 40.29
CA HIS A 555 -61.06 66.57 40.06
C HIS A 555 -61.64 66.86 38.66
N LEU A 556 -62.95 66.52 38.61
CA LEU A 556 -64.06 66.86 37.71
C LEU A 556 -64.26 65.97 36.48
#